data_AF-A0A0S2KCY3-F1
#
_entry.id   AF-A0A0S2KCY3-F1
#
_cell.length_a   1.000
_cell.length_b   1.000
_cell.length_c   1.000
_cell.angle_alpha   90.00
_cell.angle_beta   90.00
_cell.angle_gamma   90.00
#
_symmetry.space_group_name_H-M   'P 1'
#
loop_
_entity.id
_entity.type
_entity.pdbx_description
1 polymer ?
#
loop_
_entity_poly.entity_id
_entity_poly.type
_entity_poly.pdbx_seq_one_letter_code
_entity_poly.pdbx_strand_id
1 'polypeptide(L)'
;MPKLNREISDQVWNSMICMALKYQTKIGRFNNRRYERKFVYLVINLCQGASILVETGAIHSWAAGFRRLHAIQEEVISQFNRIYGKTHLDL
;
A
#
# COMPACT_ATOMS: atom_id res chain seq x y z
N MET A 1 3.26 -25.79 -16.32
CA MET A 1 2.05 -24.95 -16.15
C MET A 1 2.42 -23.50 -15.80
N PRO A 2 2.69 -22.61 -16.77
CA PRO A 2 3.27 -21.28 -16.48
C PRO A 2 2.28 -20.09 -16.53
N LYS A 3 1.17 -20.17 -17.28
CA LYS A 3 0.29 -19.00 -17.53
C LYS A 3 -0.63 -18.64 -16.36
N LEU A 4 -1.28 -19.63 -15.75
CA LEU A 4 -2.21 -19.42 -14.63
C LEU A 4 -1.55 -18.74 -13.43
N ASN A 5 -0.28 -19.07 -13.16
CA ASN A 5 0.45 -18.53 -12.01
C ASN A 5 0.88 -17.05 -12.22
N ARG A 6 1.06 -16.62 -13.47
CA ARG A 6 1.33 -15.21 -13.81
C ARG A 6 0.07 -14.35 -13.73
N GLU A 7 -1.05 -14.82 -14.28
CA GLU A 7 -2.32 -14.08 -14.21
C GLU A 7 -2.76 -13.84 -12.75
N ILE A 8 -2.61 -14.84 -11.88
CA ILE A 8 -2.89 -14.69 -10.45
C ILE A 8 -1.94 -13.65 -9.82
N SER A 9 -0.64 -13.71 -10.15
CA SER A 9 0.34 -12.74 -9.63
C SER A 9 -0.02 -11.31 -10.06
N ASP A 10 -0.38 -11.09 -11.33
CA ASP A 10 -0.78 -9.79 -11.86
C ASP A 10 -2.06 -9.28 -11.19
N GLN A 11 -3.05 -10.15 -10.98
CA GLN A 11 -4.28 -9.81 -10.26
C GLN A 11 -4.01 -9.42 -8.81
N VAL A 12 -3.13 -10.14 -8.11
CA VAL A 12 -2.74 -9.83 -6.73
C VAL A 12 -2.04 -8.47 -6.66
N TRP A 13 -1.08 -8.21 -7.56
CA TRP A 13 -0.42 -6.90 -7.67
C TRP A 13 -1.42 -5.77 -7.90
N ASN A 14 -2.31 -5.93 -8.88
CA ASN A 14 -3.34 -4.94 -9.18
C ASN A 14 -4.29 -4.72 -8.00
N SER A 15 -4.66 -5.78 -7.28
CA SER A 15 -5.52 -5.69 -6.09
C SER A 15 -4.86 -4.91 -4.96
N MET A 16 -3.58 -5.18 -4.67
CA MET A 16 -2.81 -4.43 -3.67
C MET A 16 -2.72 -2.95 -4.02
N ILE A 17 -2.44 -2.62 -5.28
CA ILE A 17 -2.38 -1.22 -5.76
C ILE A 17 -3.74 -0.54 -5.65
N CYS A 18 -4.82 -1.20 -6.08
CA CYS A 18 -6.18 -0.67 -5.98
C CYS A 18 -6.59 -0.42 -4.52
N MET A 19 -6.23 -1.32 -3.60
CA MET A 19 -6.46 -1.12 -2.17
C MET A 19 -5.67 0.09 -1.64
N ALA A 20 -4.40 0.23 -2.01
CA ALA A 20 -3.58 1.37 -1.60
C ALA A 20 -4.17 2.70 -2.09
N LEU A 21 -4.57 2.78 -3.37
CA LEU A 21 -5.25 3.96 -3.95
C LEU A 21 -6.57 4.27 -3.24
N LYS A 22 -7.36 3.24 -2.89
CA LYS A 22 -8.61 3.42 -2.14
C LYS A 22 -8.37 4.08 -0.77
N TYR A 23 -7.28 3.75 -0.08
CA TYR A 23 -6.96 4.39 1.19
C TYR A 23 -6.34 5.77 1.02
N GLN A 24 -5.53 5.98 -0.03
CA GLN A 24 -5.02 7.29 -0.39
C GLN A 24 -6.13 8.32 -0.59
N THR A 25 -7.15 7.98 -1.38
CA THR A 25 -8.26 8.90 -1.64
C THR A 25 -9.07 9.28 -0.40
N LYS A 26 -8.92 8.55 0.72
CA LYS A 26 -9.66 8.77 1.97
C LYS A 26 -8.95 9.69 2.97
N ILE A 27 -7.67 9.98 2.80
CA ILE A 27 -6.93 10.88 3.68
C ILE A 27 -7.53 12.29 3.59
N GLY A 28 -7.80 12.91 4.75
CA GLY A 28 -8.41 14.23 4.86
C GLY A 28 -9.92 14.30 4.62
N ARG A 29 -10.60 13.18 4.37
CA ARG A 29 -12.06 13.18 4.16
C ARG A 29 -12.87 13.17 5.45
N PHE A 30 -12.31 12.65 6.53
CA PHE A 30 -13.03 12.42 7.78
C PHE A 30 -12.62 13.38 8.90
N ASN A 31 -11.54 14.16 8.71
CA ASN A 31 -10.98 15.10 9.69
C ASN A 31 -10.73 14.46 11.08
N ASN A 32 -10.53 13.14 11.11
CA ASN A 32 -10.29 12.38 12.32
C ASN A 32 -8.92 11.72 12.26
N ARG A 33 -7.96 12.32 12.97
CA ARG A 33 -6.56 11.88 12.99
C ARG A 33 -6.39 10.41 13.34
N ARG A 34 -7.11 9.91 14.36
CA ARG A 34 -6.98 8.51 14.82
C ARG A 34 -7.50 7.53 13.77
N TYR A 35 -8.64 7.87 13.17
CA TYR A 35 -9.26 7.03 12.14
C TYR A 35 -8.41 7.01 10.86
N GLU A 36 -7.96 8.16 10.39
CA GLU A 36 -7.17 8.26 9.16
C GLU A 36 -5.75 7.72 9.31
N ARG A 37 -5.18 7.72 10.53
CA ARG A 37 -3.89 7.03 10.80
C ARG A 37 -3.95 5.54 10.45
N LYS A 38 -5.12 4.91 10.60
CA LYS A 38 -5.29 3.49 10.20
C LYS A 38 -5.07 3.31 8.70
N PHE A 39 -5.44 4.29 7.88
CA PHE A 39 -5.24 4.22 6.43
C PHE A 39 -3.74 4.29 6.07
N VAL A 40 -2.97 5.12 6.80
CA VAL A 40 -1.51 5.16 6.66
C VAL A 40 -0.91 3.78 6.97
N TYR A 41 -1.26 3.19 8.10
CA TYR A 41 -0.78 1.86 8.46
C TYR A 41 -1.20 0.77 7.48
N LEU A 42 -2.42 0.82 6.96
CA LEU A 42 -2.88 -0.15 5.95
C LEU A 42 -2.03 -0.10 4.69
N VAL A 43 -1.63 1.10 4.23
CA VAL A 43 -0.79 1.24 3.04
C VAL A 43 0.65 0.78 3.30
N ILE A 44 1.20 1.07 4.48
CA ILE A 44 2.51 0.55 4.92
C ILE A 44 2.48 -0.99 4.94
N ASN A 45 1.45 -1.57 5.55
CA ASN A 45 1.30 -3.02 5.66
C ASN A 45 1.09 -3.68 4.28
N LEU A 46 0.46 -3.01 3.32
CA LEU A 46 0.37 -3.51 1.94
C LEU A 46 1.75 -3.60 1.28
N CYS A 47 2.63 -2.62 1.51
CA CYS A 47 4.00 -2.65 1.00
C CYS A 47 4.80 -3.80 1.62
N GLN A 48 4.73 -3.96 2.94
CA GLN A 48 5.38 -5.07 3.66
C GLN A 48 4.81 -6.43 3.23
N GLY A 49 3.49 -6.53 3.11
CA GLY A 49 2.80 -7.74 2.64
C GLY A 49 3.22 -8.14 1.23
N ALA A 50 3.40 -7.17 0.32
CA ALA A 50 3.92 -7.44 -1.01
C ALA A 50 5.34 -8.05 -0.97
N SER A 51 6.23 -7.54 -0.10
CA SER A 51 7.56 -8.13 0.10
C SER A 51 7.47 -9.57 0.58
N ILE A 52 6.67 -9.84 1.62
CA ILE A 52 6.48 -11.20 2.16
C ILE A 52 5.94 -12.16 1.11
N LEU A 53 4.94 -11.75 0.32
CA LEU A 53 4.35 -12.60 -0.72
C LEU A 53 5.36 -12.95 -1.83
N VAL A 54 6.27 -12.03 -2.14
CA VAL A 54 7.36 -12.30 -3.11
C VAL A 54 8.42 -13.19 -2.49
N GLU A 55 8.85 -12.92 -1.26
CA GLU A 55 9.87 -13.70 -0.53
C GLU A 55 9.44 -15.15 -0.30
N THR A 56 8.16 -15.37 0.01
CA THR A 56 7.58 -16.70 0.20
C THR A 56 7.28 -17.43 -1.12
N GLY A 57 7.47 -16.76 -2.27
CA GLY A 57 7.16 -17.31 -3.59
C GLY A 57 5.66 -17.44 -3.89
N ALA A 58 4.80 -16.81 -3.09
CA ALA A 58 3.35 -16.81 -3.30
C ALA A 58 2.93 -16.01 -4.54
N ILE A 59 3.70 -14.98 -4.91
CA ILE A 59 3.55 -14.24 -6.18
C ILE A 59 4.91 -13.96 -6.83
N HIS A 60 4.90 -13.70 -8.14
CA HIS A 60 6.11 -13.30 -8.86
C HIS A 60 6.52 -11.86 -8.53
N SER A 61 7.82 -11.62 -8.44
CA SER A 61 8.37 -10.28 -8.23
C SER A 61 8.03 -9.36 -9.41
N TRP A 62 7.56 -8.16 -9.09
CA TRP A 62 7.29 -7.10 -10.06
C TRP A 62 7.80 -5.76 -9.55
N ALA A 63 8.99 -5.36 -9.99
CA ALA A 63 9.65 -4.14 -9.53
C ALA A 63 8.82 -2.85 -9.74
N ALA A 64 8.03 -2.79 -10.82
CA ALA A 64 7.14 -1.65 -11.05
C ALA A 64 5.97 -1.61 -10.05
N GLY A 65 5.49 -2.78 -9.59
CA GLY A 65 4.48 -2.88 -8.54
C GLY A 65 4.97 -2.31 -7.22
N PHE A 66 6.17 -2.69 -6.79
CA PHE A 66 6.81 -2.12 -5.60
C PHE A 66 6.98 -0.60 -5.70
N ARG A 67 7.54 -0.09 -6.81
CA ARG A 67 7.68 1.36 -7.02
C ARG A 67 6.35 2.09 -6.89
N ARG A 68 5.28 1.52 -7.46
CA ARG A 68 3.95 2.13 -7.40
C ARG A 68 3.36 2.10 -5.99
N LEU A 69 3.51 1.01 -5.26
CA LEU A 69 3.07 0.93 -3.85
C LEU A 69 3.82 1.91 -2.96
N HIS A 70 5.15 2.01 -3.10
CA HIS A 70 5.96 2.97 -2.35
C HIS A 70 5.58 4.42 -2.65
N ALA A 71 5.38 4.78 -3.92
CA ALA A 71 4.92 6.12 -4.28
C ALA A 71 3.57 6.47 -3.64
N ILE A 72 2.63 5.50 -3.58
CA ILE A 72 1.35 5.70 -2.89
C ILE A 72 1.57 5.83 -1.36
N GLN A 73 2.44 5.01 -0.78
CA GLN A 73 2.80 5.07 0.65
C GLN A 73 3.35 6.45 1.03
N GLU A 74 4.32 6.96 0.27
CA GLU A 74 4.92 8.27 0.47
C GLU A 74 3.87 9.39 0.40
N GLU A 75 3.01 9.35 -0.62
CA GLU A 75 1.96 10.36 -0.79
C GLU A 75 0.93 10.30 0.34
N VAL A 76 0.54 9.11 0.80
CA VAL A 76 -0.38 8.94 1.95
C VAL A 76 0.20 9.51 3.24
N ILE A 77 1.48 9.24 3.50
CA ILE A 77 2.20 9.78 4.66
C ILE A 77 2.31 11.31 4.56
N SER A 78 2.68 11.81 3.38
CA SER A 78 2.81 13.23 3.09
C SER A 78 1.49 13.97 3.31
N GLN A 79 0.39 13.48 2.73
CA GLN A 79 -0.93 14.07 2.89
C GLN A 79 -1.38 14.08 4.35
N PHE A 80 -1.21 12.96 5.06
CA PHE A 80 -1.58 12.87 6.47
C PHE A 80 -0.78 13.85 7.33
N ASN A 81 0.54 13.94 7.10
CA ASN A 81 1.40 14.90 7.79
C ASN A 81 1.00 16.34 7.46
N ARG A 82 0.66 16.65 6.21
CA ARG A 82 0.18 17.99 5.83
C ARG A 82 -1.08 18.40 6.60
N ILE A 83 -1.98 17.46 6.89
CA ILE A 83 -3.26 17.74 7.58
C ILE A 83 -3.07 17.80 9.10
N TYR A 84 -2.32 16.87 9.69
CA TYR A 84 -2.24 16.69 11.14
C TYR A 84 -0.86 16.99 11.76
N GLY A 85 0.06 17.52 10.96
CA GLY A 85 1.44 17.83 11.35
C GLY A 85 2.39 16.63 11.23
N LYS A 86 2.68 15.97 12.35
CA LYS A 86 3.60 14.82 12.40
C LYS A 86 2.86 13.51 12.64
N THR A 87 3.36 12.44 12.04
CA THR A 87 2.99 11.08 12.38
C THR A 87 4.13 10.43 13.13
N HIS A 88 3.90 10.07 14.40
CA HIS A 88 4.69 9.01 15.02
C HIS A 88 4.17 7.70 14.42
N LEU A 89 4.89 7.23 13.41
CA LEU A 89 4.78 5.87 12.94
C LEU A 89 5.75 5.08 13.82
N ASP A 90 5.24 4.12 14.57
CA ASP A 90 6.06 3.17 15.34
C ASP A 90 6.66 2.15 14.34
N LEU A 91 7.48 2.66 13.42
CA LEU A 91 8.20 1.91 12.39
C LEU A 91 9.56 1.44 12.93
#